data_AF-A0A1A7X3L6-F1
#
_entry.id   AF-A0A1A7X3L6-F1
#
_cell.length_a   1.000
_cell.length_b   1.000
_cell.length_c   1.000
_cell.angle_alpha   90.00
_cell.angle_beta   90.00
_cell.angle_gamma   90.00
#
_symmetry.space_group_name_H-M   'P 1'
#
loop_
_entity.id
_entity.type
_entity.pdbx_description
1 polymer ?
#
loop_
_entity_poly.entity_id
_entity_poly.type
_entity_poly.pdbx_seq_one_letter_code
_entity_poly.pdbx_strand_id
1 'polypeptide(L)'
;LHCTRNHIHIQLFISFILRAIFIFIRDTLLFTNEELYHCDYYPVACKVVLMFSNYSILANYSWLLVEGHFLFTLVSRSFFSLKKHLAWYILLSWGLPLIVIISWGCAKYLY
;
A
#
# COMPACT_ATOMS: atom_id res chain seq x y z
N LEU A 1 7.25 23.28 -11.73
CA LEU A 1 8.11 22.06 -11.79
C LEU A 1 7.25 20.79 -11.77
N HIS A 2 6.48 20.53 -12.84
CA HIS A 2 5.60 19.36 -12.94
C HIS A 2 6.10 18.45 -14.08
N CYS A 3 7.15 17.69 -13.80
CA CYS A 3 7.65 16.64 -14.70
C CYS A 3 7.07 15.29 -14.27
N THR A 4 6.78 14.41 -15.21
CA THR A 4 6.18 13.07 -15.01
C THR A 4 6.92 12.24 -13.97
N ARG A 5 8.25 12.41 -13.86
CA ARG A 5 9.11 11.80 -12.84
C ARG A 5 8.81 12.27 -11.42
N ASN A 6 8.51 13.55 -11.22
CA ASN A 6 8.24 14.11 -9.88
C ASN A 6 6.93 13.55 -9.30
N HIS A 7 5.98 13.19 -10.17
CA HIS A 7 4.68 12.66 -9.74
C HIS A 7 4.79 11.25 -9.12
N ILE A 8 5.73 10.43 -9.59
CA ILE A 8 5.99 9.08 -9.06
C ILE A 8 6.62 9.17 -7.68
N HIS A 9 7.66 10.01 -7.52
CA HIS A 9 8.33 10.19 -6.24
C HIS A 9 7.39 10.73 -5.16
N ILE A 10 6.47 11.65 -5.52
CA ILE A 10 5.44 12.14 -4.58
C ILE A 10 4.52 10.99 -4.12
N GLN A 11 4.05 10.14 -5.04
CA GLN A 11 3.19 9.00 -4.69
C GLN A 11 3.94 7.96 -3.82
N LEU A 12 5.21 7.71 -4.12
CA LEU A 12 6.09 6.87 -3.29
C LEU A 12 6.23 7.45 -1.88
N PHE A 13 6.50 8.75 -1.76
CA PHE A 13 6.65 9.42 -0.47
C PHE A 13 5.36 9.37 0.36
N ILE A 14 4.21 9.58 -0.29
CA ILE A 14 2.88 9.41 0.33
C ILE A 14 2.69 7.97 0.81
N SER A 15 3.09 6.96 0.02
CA SER A 15 3.01 5.55 0.42
C SER A 15 3.85 5.25 1.68
N PHE A 16 5.04 5.86 1.80
CA PHE A 16 5.90 5.72 2.97
C PHE A 16 5.31 6.39 4.21
N ILE A 17 4.76 7.60 4.06
CA ILE A 17 4.09 8.32 5.15
C ILE A 17 2.88 7.53 5.64
N LEU A 18 2.02 7.06 4.72
CA LEU A 18 0.87 6.23 5.07
C LEU A 18 1.33 4.98 5.82
N ARG A 19 2.33 4.25 5.29
CA ARG A 19 2.88 3.07 5.96
C ARG A 19 3.38 3.38 7.38
N ALA A 20 4.11 4.46 7.58
CA ALA A 20 4.60 4.86 8.90
C ALA A 20 3.44 5.12 9.87
N ILE A 21 2.41 5.87 9.44
CA ILE A 21 1.23 6.16 10.24
C ILE A 21 0.50 4.86 10.63
N PHE A 22 0.26 3.94 9.68
CA PHE A 22 -0.48 2.71 9.97
C PHE A 22 0.29 1.69 10.80
N ILE A 23 1.63 1.67 10.71
CA ILE A 23 2.46 0.88 11.62
C ILE A 23 2.37 1.47 13.03
N PHE A 24 2.46 2.79 13.17
CA PHE A 24 2.39 3.44 14.48
C PHE A 24 1.03 3.24 15.17
N ILE A 25 -0.06 3.32 14.39
CA ILE A 25 -1.42 3.03 14.88
C ILE A 25 -1.55 1.56 15.29
N ARG A 26 -1.06 0.63 14.47
CA ARG A 26 -1.05 -0.80 14.78
C ARG A 26 -0.25 -1.09 16.05
N ASP A 27 0.94 -0.52 16.18
CA ASP A 27 1.82 -0.72 17.32
C ASP A 27 1.20 -0.12 18.59
N THR A 28 0.65 1.09 18.53
CA THR A 28 -0.08 1.68 19.67
C THR A 28 -1.23 0.77 20.11
N LEU A 29 -2.00 0.23 19.16
CA LEU A 29 -3.11 -0.69 19.48
C LEU A 29 -2.63 -2.06 19.97
N LEU A 30 -1.46 -2.55 19.54
CA LEU A 30 -0.87 -3.79 20.03
C LEU A 30 -0.31 -3.64 21.44
N PHE A 31 0.50 -2.60 21.69
CA PHE A 31 1.16 -2.37 22.98
C PHE A 31 0.20 -1.96 24.09
N THR A 32 -0.94 -1.32 23.75
CA THR A 32 -1.98 -1.03 24.76
C THR A 32 -2.76 -2.29 25.16
N ASN A 33 -2.66 -3.38 24.39
CA ASN A 33 -3.53 -4.56 24.48
C ASN A 33 -2.74 -5.88 24.46
N GLU A 34 -1.60 -5.99 25.16
CA GLU A 34 -0.83 -7.25 25.25
C GLU A 34 -1.62 -8.42 25.88
N GLU A 35 -2.73 -8.16 26.58
CA GLU A 35 -3.65 -9.19 27.09
C GLU A 35 -4.70 -9.66 26.06
N LEU A 36 -4.76 -9.04 24.87
CA LEU A 36 -5.91 -9.12 23.96
C LEU A 36 -5.65 -9.98 22.71
N TYR A 37 -5.28 -11.24 22.92
CA TYR A 37 -5.79 -12.28 22.01
C TYR A 37 -7.33 -12.44 22.14
N HIS A 38 -7.96 -11.77 23.11
CA HIS A 38 -9.42 -11.70 23.28
C HIS A 38 -10.03 -10.40 22.74
N CYS A 39 -10.26 -10.37 21.43
CA CYS A 39 -11.08 -9.37 20.72
C CYS A 39 -12.56 -9.32 21.19
N ASP A 40 -12.83 -9.17 22.49
CA ASP A 40 -14.20 -9.19 23.04
C ASP A 40 -14.85 -7.80 23.05
N TYR A 41 -14.09 -6.70 23.06
CA TYR A 41 -14.67 -5.36 23.19
C TYR A 41 -14.80 -4.60 21.84
N TYR A 42 -13.85 -4.77 20.89
CA TYR A 42 -13.94 -4.19 19.53
C TYR A 42 -13.32 -5.08 18.45
N PRO A 43 -13.90 -6.25 18.13
CA PRO A 43 -13.36 -7.19 17.13
C PRO A 43 -13.25 -6.56 15.74
N VAL A 44 -14.16 -5.63 15.40
CA VAL A 44 -14.20 -4.99 14.07
C VAL A 44 -13.07 -3.98 13.91
N ALA A 45 -12.83 -3.12 14.91
CA ALA A 45 -11.80 -2.09 14.82
C ALA A 45 -10.38 -2.69 14.73
N CYS A 46 -10.09 -3.72 15.53
CA CYS A 46 -8.82 -4.44 15.48
C CYS A 46 -8.61 -5.11 14.10
N LYS A 47 -9.64 -5.79 13.58
CA LYS A 47 -9.59 -6.45 12.26
C LYS A 47 -9.39 -5.44 11.12
N VAL A 48 -10.04 -4.27 11.19
CA VAL A 48 -9.89 -3.19 10.21
C VAL A 48 -8.50 -2.57 10.26
N VAL A 49 -7.94 -2.28 11.44
CA VAL A 49 -6.58 -1.73 11.57
C VAL A 49 -5.55 -2.71 11.04
N LEU A 50 -5.68 -4.00 11.37
CA LEU A 50 -4.78 -5.02 10.85
C LEU A 50 -4.86 -5.10 9.32
N MET A 51 -6.07 -5.09 8.75
CA MET A 51 -6.28 -5.02 7.30
C MET A 51 -5.59 -3.81 6.68
N PHE A 52 -5.80 -2.62 7.25
CA PHE A 52 -5.27 -1.38 6.70
C PHE A 52 -3.73 -1.32 6.80
N SER A 53 -3.18 -1.81 7.90
CA SER A 53 -1.74 -1.91 8.09
C SER A 53 -1.10 -2.83 7.05
N ASN A 54 -1.69 -4.02 6.82
CA ASN A 54 -1.24 -4.94 5.77
C ASN A 54 -1.39 -4.34 4.36
N TYR A 55 -2.49 -3.64 4.08
CA TYR A 55 -2.69 -2.91 2.82
C TYR A 55 -1.58 -1.89 2.58
N SER A 56 -1.23 -1.12 3.61
CA SER A 56 -0.21 -0.06 3.52
C SER A 56 1.19 -0.62 3.25
N ILE A 57 1.50 -1.79 3.82
CA ILE A 57 2.76 -2.50 3.56
C ILE A 57 2.81 -2.97 2.10
N LEU A 58 1.74 -3.63 1.62
CA LEU A 58 1.69 -4.16 0.26
C LEU A 58 1.67 -3.06 -0.81
N ALA A 59 0.98 -1.95 -0.52
CA ALA A 59 1.02 -0.75 -1.35
C ALA A 59 2.43 -0.16 -1.43
N ASN A 60 3.16 -0.06 -0.31
CA ASN A 60 4.53 0.44 -0.31
C ASN A 60 5.47 -0.46 -1.15
N TYR A 61 5.35 -1.79 -1.04
CA TYR A 61 6.12 -2.71 -1.89
C TYR A 61 5.76 -2.58 -3.37
N SER A 62 4.47 -2.42 -3.70
CA SER A 62 4.01 -2.25 -5.08
C SER A 62 4.55 -0.95 -5.70
N TRP A 63 4.56 0.13 -4.92
CA TRP A 63 5.13 1.42 -5.33
C TRP A 63 6.65 1.37 -5.53
N LEU A 64 7.38 0.67 -4.66
CA LEU A 64 8.83 0.46 -4.81
C LEU A 64 9.16 -0.35 -6.08
N LEU A 65 8.37 -1.40 -6.36
CA LEU A 65 8.52 -2.19 -7.59
C LEU A 65 8.29 -1.32 -8.83
N VAL A 66 7.25 -0.48 -8.82
CA VAL A 66 6.94 0.40 -9.96
C VAL A 66 8.00 1.46 -10.16
N GLU A 67 8.57 2.04 -9.10
CA GLU A 67 9.72 2.94 -9.23
C GLU A 67 10.92 2.24 -9.86
N GLY A 68 11.27 1.03 -9.40
CA GLY A 68 12.35 0.22 -9.97
C GLY A 68 12.12 -0.11 -11.45
N HIS A 69 10.90 -0.55 -11.80
CA HIS A 69 10.54 -0.87 -13.18
C HIS A 69 10.52 0.38 -14.09
N PHE A 70 10.08 1.52 -13.56
CA PHE A 70 10.09 2.80 -14.26
C PHE A 70 11.52 3.24 -14.58
N LEU A 71 12.44 3.18 -13.61
CA LEU A 71 13.85 3.50 -13.80
C LEU A 71 14.49 2.55 -14.82
N PHE A 72 14.24 1.25 -14.72
CA PHE A 72 14.73 0.24 -15.68
C PHE A 72 14.22 0.51 -17.10
N THR A 73 12.93 0.81 -17.25
CA THR A 73 12.32 1.14 -18.55
C THR A 73 12.90 2.42 -19.15
N LEU A 74 13.20 3.43 -18.33
CA LEU A 74 13.78 4.69 -18.78
C LEU A 74 15.21 4.50 -19.32
N VAL A 75 16.01 3.66 -18.66
CA VAL A 75 17.37 3.32 -19.11
C VAL A 75 17.35 2.43 -20.36
N SER A 76 16.47 1.43 -20.41
CA SER A 76 16.41 0.47 -21.51
C SER A 76 15.68 1.00 -22.75
N ARG A 77 14.62 1.79 -22.58
CA ARG A 77 13.73 2.28 -23.65
C ARG A 77 13.44 3.78 -23.50
N SER A 78 14.23 4.62 -24.18
CA SER A 78 14.16 6.09 -24.08
C SER A 78 12.95 6.79 -24.73
N PHE A 79 12.06 6.10 -25.46
CA PHE A 79 11.09 6.75 -26.38
C PHE A 79 9.60 6.43 -26.14
N PHE A 80 9.18 5.94 -24.97
CA PHE A 80 7.80 5.49 -24.77
C PHE A 80 6.85 6.58 -24.21
N SER A 81 5.58 6.52 -24.62
CA SER A 81 4.50 7.44 -24.21
C SER A 81 4.27 7.39 -22.69
N LEU A 82 5.00 8.26 -21.99
CA LEU A 82 5.19 8.21 -20.55
C LEU A 82 3.88 8.45 -19.78
N LYS A 83 3.01 9.36 -20.25
CA LYS A 83 1.82 9.80 -19.49
C LYS A 83 0.72 8.75 -19.35
N LYS A 84 0.34 8.08 -20.45
CA LYS A 84 -0.73 7.07 -20.42
C LYS A 84 -0.30 5.80 -19.68
N HIS A 85 0.95 5.40 -19.87
CA HIS A 85 1.49 4.24 -19.18
C HIS A 85 1.63 4.52 -17.68
N LEU A 86 2.05 5.73 -17.30
CA LEU A 86 2.11 6.16 -15.90
C LEU A 86 0.77 6.03 -15.19
N ALA A 87 -0.30 6.56 -15.79
CA ALA A 87 -1.63 6.49 -15.21
C ALA A 87 -2.05 5.03 -14.96
N TRP A 88 -1.75 4.13 -15.89
CA TRP A 88 -1.96 2.69 -15.73
C TRP A 88 -1.12 2.09 -14.60
N TYR A 89 0.17 2.43 -14.51
CA TYR A 89 1.04 1.97 -13.42
C TYR A 89 0.52 2.42 -12.05
N ILE A 90 0.07 3.66 -11.92
CA ILE A 90 -0.50 4.19 -10.67
C ILE A 90 -1.75 3.41 -10.28
N LEU A 91 -2.65 3.18 -11.25
CA LEU A 91 -3.91 2.47 -11.03
C LEU A 91 -3.66 1.00 -10.64
N LEU A 92 -2.66 0.37 -11.26
CA LEU A 92 -2.26 -1.01 -10.98
C LEU A 92 -1.56 -1.13 -9.62
N SER A 93 -0.76 -0.14 -9.22
CA SER A 93 -0.03 -0.10 -7.93
C SER A 93 -0.96 0.02 -6.74
N TRP A 94 -2.04 0.80 -6.85
CA TRP A 94 -3.06 0.87 -5.81
C TRP A 94 -4.08 -0.27 -5.88
N GLY A 95 -4.40 -0.74 -7.09
CA GLY A 95 -5.40 -1.79 -7.31
C GLY A 95 -4.97 -3.18 -6.84
N LEU A 96 -3.72 -3.60 -7.10
CA LEU A 96 -3.23 -4.92 -6.69
C LEU A 96 -3.28 -5.14 -5.16
N PRO A 97 -2.77 -4.22 -4.33
CA PRO A 97 -2.89 -4.33 -2.88
C PRO A 97 -4.33 -4.37 -2.38
N LEU A 98 -5.24 -3.60 -3.01
CA LEU A 98 -6.67 -3.62 -2.68
C LEU A 98 -7.27 -5.00 -2.96
N ILE A 99 -7.00 -5.58 -4.13
CA ILE A 99 -7.54 -6.90 -4.52
C ILE A 99 -7.08 -7.99 -3.55
N VAL A 100 -5.79 -8.00 -3.18
CA VAL A 100 -5.22 -8.99 -2.25
C VAL A 100 -5.82 -8.87 -0.85
N ILE A 101 -6.03 -7.65 -0.37
CA ILE A 101 -6.62 -7.43 0.96
C ILE A 101 -8.11 -7.80 0.96
N ILE A 102 -8.86 -7.41 -0.07
CA ILE A 102 -10.28 -7.76 -0.20
C ILE A 102 -10.45 -9.29 -0.27
N SER A 103 -9.62 -9.99 -1.07
CA SER A 103 -9.70 -11.45 -1.17
C SER A 103 -9.38 -12.13 0.17
N TRP A 104 -8.35 -11.66 0.88
CA TRP A 104 -8.03 -12.14 2.23
C TRP A 104 -9.17 -11.87 3.23
N GLY A 105 -9.80 -10.69 3.16
CA GLY A 105 -10.94 -10.32 4.00
C GLY A 105 -12.16 -11.19 3.76
N CYS A 106 -12.51 -11.41 2.49
CA CYS A 106 -13.59 -12.31 2.09
C CYS A 106 -13.32 -13.74 2.54
N ALA A 107 -12.09 -14.25 2.34
CA ALA A 107 -11.71 -15.58 2.81
C ALA A 107 -11.88 -15.73 4.33
N LYS A 108 -11.48 -14.71 5.11
CA LYS A 108 -11.62 -14.67 6.58
C LYS A 108 -13.00 -14.26 7.09
N TYR A 109 -13.97 -14.08 6.21
CA TYR A 109 -15.38 -13.84 6.53
C TYR A 109 -16.24 -15.06 6.16
N LEU A 110 -15.87 -15.74 5.08
CA LEU A 110 -16.50 -16.98 4.62
C LEU A 110 -16.08 -18.22 5.43
N TYR A 111 -14.91 -18.19 6.06
CA TYR A 111 -14.35 -19.23 6.94
C TYR A 111 -14.23 -18.70 8.36
#